data_AF-A0A254SW10-F1
#
_entry.id   AF-A0A254SW10-F1
#
_cell.length_a   1.000
_cell.length_b   1.000
_cell.length_c   1.000
_cell.angle_alpha   90.00
_cell.angle_beta   90.00
_cell.angle_gamma   90.00
#
_symmetry.space_group_name_H-M   'P 1'
#
loop_
_entity.id
_entity.type
_entity.pdbx_description
1 polymer ?
#
loop_
_entity_poly.entity_id
_entity_poly.type
_entity_poly.pdbx_seq_one_letter_code
_entity_poly.pdbx_strand_id
1 'polypeptide(L)'
;MLVMNNQKRTVHIGSILLLPGSNIVADGSIDETHPVIRALRDSGKLVFEHKVTANVAANAISRASTRQVVDDIERTQKKPNSSVKKAAAARRTELDEFDAEWEEAKKKQQEQQKAATAL
;
A
#
# COMPACT_ATOMS: atom_id res chain seq x y z
N MET A 1 -1.07 -10.67 -8.23
CA MET A 1 -1.34 -9.51 -9.09
C MET A 1 -1.15 -8.23 -8.29
N LEU A 2 -0.54 -7.20 -8.88
CA LEU A 2 -0.48 -5.86 -8.30
C LEU A 2 -1.71 -5.06 -8.73
N VAL A 3 -2.36 -4.40 -7.77
CA VAL A 3 -3.50 -3.53 -8.01
C VAL A 3 -3.23 -2.16 -7.40
N MET A 4 -3.24 -1.11 -8.21
CA MET A 4 -3.13 0.27 -7.75
C MET A 4 -4.53 0.87 -7.64
N ASN A 5 -4.93 1.20 -6.41
CA ASN A 5 -6.13 1.99 -6.12
C ASN A 5 -5.76 3.46 -6.09
N ASN A 6 -6.02 4.18 -7.19
CA ASN A 6 -5.72 5.61 -7.33
C ASN A 6 -6.77 6.51 -6.67
N GLN A 7 -7.72 5.94 -5.93
CA GLN A 7 -8.72 6.69 -5.21
C GLN A 7 -8.25 7.01 -3.79
N LYS A 8 -8.75 8.11 -3.22
CA LYS A 8 -8.52 8.50 -1.81
C LYS A 8 -9.35 7.68 -0.80
N ARG A 9 -9.98 6.60 -1.24
CA ARG A 9 -10.88 5.76 -0.43
C ARG A 9 -10.57 4.30 -0.65
N THR A 10 -10.87 3.49 0.36
CA THR A 10 -10.81 2.04 0.23
C THR A 10 -11.85 1.55 -0.78
N VAL A 11 -11.54 0.46 -1.47
CA VAL A 11 -12.45 -0.22 -2.38
C VAL A 11 -12.61 -1.65 -1.89
N HIS A 12 -13.85 -2.06 -1.62
CA HIS A 12 -14.17 -3.44 -1.26
C HIS A 12 -14.71 -4.17 -2.50
N ILE A 13 -14.14 -5.33 -2.81
CA ILE A 13 -14.57 -6.19 -3.91
C ILE A 13 -14.75 -7.60 -3.34
N GLY A 14 -15.99 -7.98 -3.05
CA GLY A 14 -16.27 -9.22 -2.31
C GLY A 14 -15.57 -9.21 -0.94
N SER A 15 -14.68 -10.18 -0.70
CA SER A 15 -13.85 -10.26 0.52
C SER A 15 -12.54 -9.48 0.45
N ILE A 16 -12.23 -8.84 -0.68
CA ILE A 16 -10.96 -8.15 -0.90
C ILE A 16 -11.10 -6.68 -0.50
N LEU A 17 -10.22 -6.22 0.37
CA LEU A 17 -10.05 -4.82 0.72
C LEU A 17 -8.83 -4.25 -0.02
N LEU A 18 -9.06 -3.23 -0.85
CA LEU A 18 -8.02 -2.45 -1.50
C LEU A 18 -7.86 -1.12 -0.78
N LEU A 19 -6.71 -0.93 -0.14
CA LEU A 19 -6.32 0.35 0.45
C LEU A 19 -5.98 1.36 -0.66
N PRO A 20 -6.12 2.67 -0.43
CA PRO A 20 -5.53 3.69 -1.30
C PRO A 20 -4.05 3.40 -1.58
N GLY A 21 -3.63 3.51 -2.83
CA GLY A 21 -2.27 3.17 -3.24
C GLY A 21 -2.13 1.72 -3.70
N SER A 22 -0.98 1.11 -3.40
CA SER A 22 -0.62 -0.20 -3.94
C SER A 22 -1.12 -1.35 -3.07
N ASN A 23 -1.60 -2.41 -3.72
CA ASN A 23 -2.10 -3.63 -3.08
C ASN A 23 -1.60 -4.85 -3.84
N ILE A 24 -1.33 -5.94 -3.13
CA ILE A 24 -1.05 -7.25 -3.73
C ILE A 24 -2.23 -8.17 -3.43
N VAL A 25 -2.80 -8.73 -4.49
CA VAL A 25 -3.92 -9.68 -4.40
C VAL A 25 -3.58 -10.96 -5.15
N ALA A 26 -4.26 -12.06 -4.82
CA ALA A 26 -4.12 -13.31 -5.56
C ALA A 26 -4.58 -13.12 -7.02
N ASP A 27 -3.90 -13.80 -7.95
CA ASP A 27 -4.28 -13.72 -9.36
C ASP A 27 -5.68 -14.35 -9.57
N GLY A 28 -6.51 -13.74 -10.41
CA GLY A 28 -7.90 -14.17 -10.63
C GLY A 28 -8.87 -13.94 -9.45
N SER A 29 -8.43 -13.32 -8.35
CA SER A 29 -9.30 -13.06 -7.19
C SER A 29 -10.29 -11.91 -7.40
N ILE A 30 -10.06 -11.07 -8.39
CA ILE A 30 -10.97 -10.00 -8.82
C ILE A 30 -11.43 -10.33 -10.23
N ASP A 31 -12.75 -10.39 -10.43
CA ASP A 31 -13.34 -10.48 -11.76
C ASP A 31 -13.26 -9.13 -12.47
N GLU A 32 -12.24 -8.97 -13.32
CA GLU A 32 -12.03 -7.77 -14.12
C GLU A 32 -13.06 -7.57 -15.24
N THR A 33 -13.87 -8.59 -15.54
CA THR A 33 -14.95 -8.50 -16.53
C THR A 33 -16.23 -7.92 -15.93
N HIS A 34 -16.35 -7.91 -14.60
CA HIS A 34 -17.49 -7.35 -13.90
C HIS A 34 -17.69 -5.86 -14.29
N PRO A 35 -18.92 -5.42 -14.67
CA PRO A 35 -19.14 -4.08 -15.24
C PRO A 35 -18.60 -2.92 -14.39
N VAL A 36 -18.74 -3.03 -13.06
CA VAL A 36 -18.21 -2.02 -12.12
C VAL A 36 -16.68 -1.99 -12.10
N ILE A 37 -16.03 -3.16 -12.10
CA ILE A 37 -14.56 -3.25 -12.06
C ILE A 37 -13.98 -2.73 -13.37
N ARG A 38 -14.60 -3.11 -14.49
CA ARG A 38 -14.27 -2.58 -15.82
C ARG A 38 -14.39 -1.06 -15.86
N ALA A 39 -15.48 -0.47 -15.37
CA ALA A 39 -15.64 0.98 -15.34
C ALA A 39 -14.57 1.68 -14.46
N LEU A 40 -14.19 1.09 -13.33
CA LEU A 40 -13.13 1.60 -12.46
C LEU A 40 -11.75 1.51 -13.14
N ARG A 41 -11.49 0.42 -13.87
CA ARG A 41 -10.27 0.25 -14.66
C ARG A 41 -10.19 1.26 -15.80
N ASP A 42 -11.25 1.34 -16.61
CA ASP A 42 -11.30 2.17 -17.81
C ASP A 42 -11.23 3.67 -17.45
N SER A 43 -11.64 4.05 -16.24
CA SER A 43 -11.47 5.41 -15.68
C SER A 43 -10.13 5.65 -14.95
N GLY A 44 -9.23 4.67 -14.91
CA GLY A 44 -7.92 4.75 -14.26
C GLY A 44 -7.97 4.78 -12.73
N LYS A 45 -9.13 4.55 -12.12
CA LYS A 45 -9.31 4.51 -10.65
C LYS A 45 -8.69 3.24 -10.05
N LEU A 46 -8.78 2.13 -10.76
CA LEU A 46 -8.04 0.91 -10.48
C LEU A 46 -7.11 0.60 -11.65
N VAL A 47 -5.88 0.19 -11.38
CA VAL A 47 -4.94 -0.30 -12.39
C VAL A 47 -4.47 -1.69 -11.99
N PHE A 48 -4.59 -2.65 -12.90
CA PHE A 48 -4.27 -4.05 -12.68
C PHE A 48 -3.00 -4.41 -13.44
N GLU A 49 -2.02 -4.97 -12.73
CA GLU A 49 -0.69 -5.29 -13.27
C GLU A 49 -0.39 -6.77 -12.97
N HIS A 50 -0.59 -7.63 -13.97
CA HIS A 50 -0.26 -9.06 -13.86
C HIS A 50 1.24 -9.33 -14.04
N LYS A 51 1.94 -8.45 -14.78
CA LYS A 51 3.39 -8.54 -15.01
C LYS A 51 4.07 -7.30 -14.46
N VAL A 52 4.54 -7.41 -13.22
CA VAL A 52 5.20 -6.29 -12.53
C VAL A 52 6.62 -6.10 -13.05
N THR A 53 6.80 -5.15 -13.98
CA THR A 53 8.13 -4.70 -14.41
C THR A 53 8.84 -3.94 -13.29
N ALA A 54 10.16 -3.76 -13.39
CA ALA A 54 10.92 -3.01 -12.39
C ALA A 54 10.44 -1.56 -12.21
N ASN A 55 10.06 -0.89 -13.30
CA ASN A 55 9.52 0.48 -13.24
C ASN A 55 8.16 0.51 -12.53
N VAL A 56 7.27 -0.44 -12.86
CA VAL A 56 5.97 -0.57 -12.19
C VAL A 56 6.16 -0.90 -10.71
N ALA A 57 7.08 -1.80 -10.36
CA ALA A 57 7.40 -2.12 -8.96
C ALA A 57 7.88 -0.90 -8.18
N ALA A 58 8.84 -0.14 -8.72
CA ALA A 58 9.37 1.06 -8.05
C ALA A 58 8.27 2.11 -7.81
N ASN A 59 7.44 2.37 -8.82
CA ASN A 59 6.29 3.26 -8.69
C ASN A 59 5.28 2.75 -7.66
N ALA A 60 4.96 1.47 -7.68
CA ALA A 60 4.02 0.86 -6.75
C ALA A 60 4.53 0.89 -5.31
N ILE A 61 5.82 0.65 -5.08
CA ILE A 61 6.43 0.74 -3.76
C ILE A 61 6.24 2.13 -3.15
N SER A 62 6.47 3.20 -3.92
CA SER A 62 6.29 4.58 -3.43
C SER A 62 4.86 4.88 -2.94
N ARG A 63 3.88 4.07 -3.36
CA ARG A 63 2.46 4.21 -3.01
C ARG A 63 1.97 3.13 -2.04
N ALA A 64 2.85 2.28 -1.52
CA ALA A 64 2.48 1.25 -0.56
C ALA A 64 2.21 1.86 0.83
N SER A 65 1.14 1.44 1.47
CA SER A 65 0.73 1.92 2.79
C SER A 65 1.30 1.10 3.96
N THR A 66 1.87 -0.08 3.69
CA THR A 66 2.41 -0.96 4.72
C THR A 66 3.72 -1.59 4.29
N ARG A 67 4.56 -1.93 5.27
CA ARG A 67 5.83 -2.64 5.07
C ARG A 67 5.64 -3.97 4.34
N GLN A 68 4.60 -4.71 4.72
CA GLN A 68 4.26 -5.98 4.06
C GLN A 68 4.01 -5.81 2.56
N VAL A 69 3.27 -4.77 2.15
CA VAL A 69 3.02 -4.52 0.72
C VAL A 69 4.30 -4.13 -0.01
N VAL A 70 5.18 -3.33 0.61
CA VAL A 70 6.51 -3.03 0.03
C VAL A 70 7.29 -4.32 -0.21
N ASP A 71 7.34 -5.19 0.80
CA ASP A 71 8.06 -6.47 0.74
C ASP A 71 7.46 -7.41 -0.30
N ASP A 72 6.13 -7.48 -0.39
CA ASP A 72 5.41 -8.29 -1.38
C ASP A 72 5.70 -7.80 -2.80
N ILE A 73 5.70 -6.48 -3.04
CA ILE A 73 6.03 -5.90 -4.35
C ILE A 73 7.49 -6.17 -4.70
N GLU A 74 8.44 -5.98 -3.77
CA GLU A 74 9.86 -6.26 -4.03
C GLU A 74 10.07 -7.73 -4.40
N ARG A 75 9.38 -8.66 -3.71
CA ARG A 75 9.44 -10.11 -3.99
C ARG A 75 8.90 -10.51 -5.36
N THR A 76 8.11 -9.67 -6.02
CA THR A 76 7.67 -9.93 -7.40
C THR A 76 8.84 -9.90 -8.40
N GLN A 77 9.97 -9.29 -8.04
CA GLN A 77 11.13 -9.18 -8.91
C GLN A 77 11.99 -10.46 -8.88
N LYS A 78 11.95 -11.22 -9.98
CA LYS A 78 12.75 -12.46 -10.13
C LYS A 78 14.27 -12.23 -10.09
N LYS A 79 14.72 -11.04 -10.48
CA LYS A 79 16.12 -10.63 -10.43
C LYS A 79 16.23 -9.36 -9.60
N PRO A 80 17.26 -9.24 -8.75
CA PRO A 80 17.51 -8.00 -8.01
C PRO A 80 17.58 -6.80 -8.95
N ASN A 81 16.77 -5.79 -8.70
CA ASN A 81 16.82 -4.52 -9.41
C ASN A 81 17.18 -3.40 -8.43
N SER A 82 18.24 -2.64 -8.74
CA SER A 82 18.76 -1.59 -7.85
C SER A 82 17.74 -0.48 -7.59
N SER A 83 16.93 -0.11 -8.59
CA SER A 83 15.91 0.93 -8.47
C SER A 83 14.77 0.48 -7.55
N VAL A 84 14.32 -0.77 -7.71
CA VAL A 84 13.30 -1.36 -6.83
C VAL A 84 13.80 -1.47 -5.40
N LYS A 85 15.03 -1.96 -5.20
CA LYS A 85 15.66 -2.04 -3.87
C LYS A 85 15.77 -0.68 -3.19
N LYS A 86 16.22 0.34 -3.92
CA LYS A 86 16.34 1.70 -3.41
C LYS A 86 14.98 2.28 -3.03
N ALA A 87 13.96 2.09 -3.88
CA ALA A 87 12.60 2.50 -3.57
C ALA A 87 12.04 1.78 -2.33
N ALA A 88 12.28 0.46 -2.21
CA ALA A 88 11.84 -0.34 -1.07
C ALA A 88 12.49 0.12 0.23
N ALA A 89 13.81 0.35 0.22
CA ALA A 89 14.53 0.84 1.39
C ALA A 89 14.01 2.22 1.84
N ALA A 90 13.90 3.18 0.91
CA ALA A 90 13.40 4.52 1.23
C ALA A 90 11.99 4.48 1.81
N ARG A 91 11.09 3.72 1.18
CA ARG A 91 9.70 3.63 1.64
C ARG A 91 9.58 2.94 3.00
N ARG A 92 10.39 1.92 3.28
CA ARG A 92 10.42 1.28 4.61
C ARG A 92 10.82 2.29 5.68
N THR A 93 11.86 3.08 5.43
CA THR A 93 12.29 4.13 6.36
C THR A 93 11.18 5.14 6.62
N GLU A 94 10.50 5.63 5.58
CA GLU A 94 9.36 6.55 5.74
C GLU A 94 8.22 5.96 6.59
N LEU A 95 7.91 4.67 6.41
CA LEU A 95 6.87 3.99 7.19
C LEU A 95 7.32 3.77 8.65
N ASP A 96 8.57 3.38 8.87
CA ASP A 96 9.13 3.18 10.20
C ASP A 96 9.19 4.52 10.98
N GLU A 97 9.52 5.63 10.30
CA GLU A 97 9.48 6.99 10.88
C GLU A 97 8.05 7.39 11.26
N PHE A 98 7.08 7.16 10.39
CA PHE A 98 5.67 7.45 10.68
C PHE A 98 5.16 6.69 11.90
N ASP A 99 5.46 5.39 11.99
CA ASP A 99 5.04 4.57 13.14
C ASP A 99 5.71 5.03 14.44
N ALA A 100 6.97 5.46 14.39
CA ALA A 100 7.67 6.03 15.53
C ALA A 100 7.05 7.36 16.00
N GLU A 101 6.77 8.27 15.07
CA GLU A 101 6.10 9.55 15.37
C GLU A 101 4.71 9.34 15.99
N TRP A 102 3.94 8.37 15.46
CA TRP A 102 2.63 8.01 15.97
C TRP A 102 2.69 7.50 17.41
N GLU A 103 3.60 6.57 17.71
CA GLU A 103 3.75 6.02 19.06
C GLU A 103 4.28 7.06 20.05
N GLU A 104 5.15 7.98 19.63
CA GLU A 104 5.57 9.10 20.47
C GLU A 104 4.40 10.04 20.79
N ALA A 105 3.60 10.40 19.79
CA ALA A 105 2.41 11.24 19.99
C ALA A 105 1.40 10.59 20.94
N LYS A 106 1.17 9.28 20.80
CA LYS A 106 0.30 8.50 21.67
C LYS A 106 0.77 8.48 23.12
N LYS A 107 2.08 8.30 23.36
CA LYS A 107 2.66 8.36 24.72
C LYS A 107 2.44 9.72 25.37
N LYS A 108 2.74 10.82 24.65
CA LYS A 108 2.51 12.19 25.12
C LYS A 108 1.04 12.44 25.48
N GLN A 109 0.11 11.96 24.64
CA GLN A 109 -1.32 12.10 24.91
C GLN A 109 -1.75 11.35 26.18
N GLN A 110 -1.23 10.14 26.40
CA GLN A 110 -1.53 9.36 27.60
C GLN A 110 -0.97 10.01 28.87
N GLU A 111 0.24 10.57 28.82
CA GLU A 111 0.84 11.31 29.94
C GLU A 111 0.02 12.56 30.29
N GLN A 112 -0.44 13.31 29.29
CA GLN A 112 -1.31 14.47 29.48
C GLN A 112 -2.67 14.09 30.07
N GLN A 113 -3.29 12.99 29.62
CA GLN A 113 -4.56 12.52 30.18
C GLN A 113 -4.41 12.06 31.64
N LYS A 114 -3.32 11.34 31.97
CA LYS A 114 -3.04 10.94 33.36
C LYS A 114 -2.81 12.15 34.27
N ALA A 115 -2.07 13.16 33.80
CA ALA A 115 -1.86 14.40 34.54
C ALA A 115 -3.17 15.19 34.75
N ALA A 116 -4.05 15.22 33.74
CA ALA A 116 -5.34 15.90 33.84
C ALA A 116 -6.37 15.18 34.72
N THR A 117 -6.27 13.86 34.88
CA THR A 117 -7.17 13.06 35.74
C THR A 117 -6.69 12.99 37.20
N ALA A 118 -5.43 13.39 37.46
CA ALA A 118 -4.83 13.43 38.79
C ALA A 118 -5.01 14.79 39.52
N LEU A 119 -5.65 15.76 38.85
CA LEU A 119 -6.06 17.07 39.37
C LEU A 119 -7.57 17.07 39.64
#